data_AF-A0A6G1W8Y0-F1
#
_entry.id   AF-A0A6G1W8Y0-F1
#
_cell.length_a   1.000
_cell.length_b   1.000
_cell.length_c   1.000
_cell.angle_alpha   90.00
_cell.angle_beta   90.00
_cell.angle_gamma   90.00
#
_symmetry.space_group_name_H-M   'P 1'
#
loop_
_entity.id
_entity.type
_entity.pdbx_description
1 polymer ?
#
loop_
_entity_poly.entity_id
_entity_poly.type
_entity_poly.pdbx_seq_one_letter_code
_entity_poly.pdbx_strand_id
1 'polypeptide(L)' 'GNLIRERRGAGQRLVRHYRYDSQHRLIGITLADGSDVAYRYDAFGRRIAKEMDGKTTQFLWQGDKKTKPRSRMDSS' A
#
# COMPACT_ATOMS: atom_id res chain seq x y z
N GLY A 1 16.88 -6.25 -7.18
CA GLY A 1 15.90 -5.59 -8.06
C GLY A 1 14.57 -5.53 -7.34
N ASN A 2 14.22 -4.35 -6.81
CA ASN A 2 12.89 -4.12 -6.26
C ASN A 2 12.16 -3.26 -7.29
N LEU A 3 11.02 -3.74 -7.75
CA LEU A 3 10.21 -3.13 -8.79
C LEU A 3 9.69 -1.75 -8.33
N ILE A 4 10.54 -0.72 -8.41
CA ILE A 4 10.18 0.71 -8.36
C ILE A 4 9.60 1.09 -9.73
N ARG A 5 8.69 0.27 -10.23
CA ARG A 5 7.99 0.50 -11.48
C ARG A 5 6.57 -0.05 -11.42
N GLU A 6 5.89 0.22 -10.31
CA GLU A 6 4.43 0.44 -10.36
C GLU A 6 4.17 1.88 -10.84
N ARG A 7 4.77 2.24 -12.00
CA ARG A 7 4.14 3.21 -12.88
C ARG A 7 3.02 2.42 -13.56
N ARG A 8 1.79 2.94 -13.50
CA ARG A 8 0.57 2.51 -14.24
C ARG A 8 -0.41 1.63 -13.46
N GLY A 9 -0.96 2.17 -12.37
CA GLY A 9 -2.39 2.03 -12.10
C GLY A 9 -3.11 3.21 -12.76
N ALA A 10 -4.29 2.98 -13.34
CA ALA A 10 -5.05 3.94 -14.16
C ALA A 10 -5.20 5.33 -13.53
N GLY A 11 -4.92 6.38 -14.31
CA GLY A 11 -5.01 7.78 -13.89
C GLY A 11 -3.69 8.27 -13.29
N GLN A 12 -2.90 9.01 -14.06
CA GLN A 12 -1.67 9.65 -13.60
C GLN A 12 -2.01 10.71 -12.54
N ARG A 13 -2.20 10.29 -11.28
CA ARG A 13 -2.46 11.20 -10.16
C ARG A 13 -1.11 11.74 -9.71
N LEU A 14 -0.93 13.05 -9.87
CA LEU A 14 0.29 13.74 -9.47
C LEU A 14 0.50 13.55 -7.97
N VAL A 15 1.75 13.32 -7.55
CA VAL A 15 2.12 13.19 -6.15
C VAL A 15 2.62 14.54 -5.64
N ARG A 16 2.15 14.96 -4.47
CA ARG A 16 2.58 16.18 -3.80
C ARG A 16 3.68 15.89 -2.78
N HIS A 17 3.51 14.85 -1.96
CA HIS A 17 4.43 14.51 -0.87
C HIS A 17 4.61 13.01 -0.72
N TYR A 18 5.84 12.61 -0.36
CA TYR A 18 6.17 11.25 0.06
C TYR A 18 6.59 11.28 1.53
N ARG A 19 6.10 10.32 2.32
CA ARG A 19 6.43 10.18 3.74
C ARG A 19 7.16 8.86 3.96
N TYR A 20 8.28 8.91 4.66
CA TYR A 20 9.11 7.75 4.97
C TYR A 20 9.28 7.58 6.47
N ASP A 21 9.47 6.34 6.93
CA ASP A 21 9.90 6.06 8.29
C ASP A 21 11.44 6.10 8.42
N SER A 22 11.95 5.90 9.64
CA SER A 22 13.38 5.87 9.96
C SER A 22 14.14 4.72 9.28
N GLN A 23 13.44 3.74 8.72
CA GLN A 23 14.01 2.63 7.95
C GLN A 23 13.97 2.91 6.44
N HIS A 24 13.72 4.16 6.03
CA HIS A 24 13.57 4.58 4.64
C HIS A 24 12.43 3.87 3.88
N ARG A 25 11.41 3.38 4.57
CA ARG A 25 10.25 2.73 3.95
C ARG A 25 9.17 3.77 3.68
N LEU A 26 8.57 3.72 2.49
CA LEU A 26 7.49 4.61 2.10
C LEU A 26 6.22 4.29 2.90
N ILE A 27 5.85 5.13 3.87
CA ILE A 27 4.69 4.96 4.74
C ILE A 27 3.48 5.80 4.31
N GLY A 28 3.66 6.78 3.44
CA GLY A 28 2.52 7.51 2.89
C GLY A 28 2.81 8.36 1.67
N ILE A 29 1.75 8.68 0.93
CA ILE A 29 1.75 9.55 -0.25
C ILE A 29 0.57 10.50 -0.12
N THR A 30 0.81 11.80 -0.23
CA THR A 30 -0.25 12.79 -0.45
C THR A 30 -0.28 13.11 -1.93
N LEU A 31 -1.43 12.88 -2.56
CA LEU A 31 -1.66 13.17 -3.97
C LEU A 31 -2.05 14.64 -4.17
N ALA A 32 -1.90 15.14 -5.38
CA ALA A 32 -2.14 16.55 -5.71
C ALA A 32 -3.61 16.95 -5.57
N ASP A 33 -4.53 16.00 -5.66
CA ASP A 33 -5.96 16.18 -5.45
C ASP A 33 -6.37 16.08 -3.97
N GLY A 34 -5.41 15.95 -3.06
CA GLY A 34 -5.64 15.90 -1.62
C GLY A 34 -5.93 14.50 -1.06
N SER A 35 -6.03 13.47 -1.91
CA SER A 35 -6.13 12.08 -1.43
C SER A 35 -4.83 11.65 -0.76
N ASP A 36 -4.96 10.95 0.36
CA ASP A 36 -3.84 10.38 1.11
C ASP A 36 -3.82 8.85 0.99
N VAL A 37 -2.62 8.32 0.79
CA VAL A 37 -2.34 6.89 0.78
C VAL A 37 -1.43 6.57 1.95
N ALA A 38 -1.77 5.57 2.75
CA ALA A 38 -0.92 5.08 3.83
C ALA A 38 -0.50 3.63 3.58
N TYR A 39 0.71 3.28 3.99
CA TYR A 39 1.25 1.92 3.90
C TYR A 39 1.72 1.44 5.27
N ARG A 40 1.45 0.17 5.58
CA ARG A 40 1.93 -0.50 6.80
C ARG A 40 2.82 -1.68 6.43
N TYR A 41 3.84 -1.90 7.24
CA TYR A 41 4.84 -2.94 7.05
C TYR A 41 4.95 -3.82 8.29
N ASP A 42 5.33 -5.09 8.11
CA ASP A 42 5.73 -5.95 9.21
C ASP A 42 7.21 -5.73 9.61
N ALA A 43 7.67 -6.46 10.64
CA ALA A 43 9.05 -6.40 11.13
C ALA A 43 10.10 -6.80 10.08
N PHE A 44 9.71 -7.58 9.06
CA PHE A 44 10.57 -7.99 7.95
C PHE A 44 10.55 -6.99 6.79
N GLY A 45 9.85 -5.86 6.93
CA GLY A 45 9.76 -4.83 5.89
C GLY A 45 8.81 -5.18 4.75
N ARG A 46 7.96 -6.20 4.90
CA ARG A 46 6.95 -6.56 3.90
C ARG A 46 5.72 -5.69 4.09
N ARG A 47 5.18 -5.15 3.00
CA ARG A 47 3.94 -4.35 3.05
C ARG A 47 2.76 -5.25 3.37
N ILE A 48 2.08 -4.99 4.49
CA ILE A 48 0.92 -5.74 4.98
C ILE A 48 -0.40 -4.99 4.81
N ALA A 49 -0.37 -3.68 4.56
CA ALA A 49 -1.58 -2.92 4.26
C ALA A 49 -1.32 -1.72 3.34
N LYS A 50 -2.35 -1.35 2.59
CA LYS A 50 -2.50 -0.06 1.90
C LYS A 50 -3.85 0.52 2.27
N GLU A 51 -3.89 1.78 2.65
CA GLU A 51 -5.11 2.53 2.90
C GLU A 51 -5.18 3.70 1.93
N MET A 52 -6.33 3.93 1.30
CA MET A 52 -6.59 5.06 0.40
C MET A 52 -8.09 5.37 0.39
N ASP A 53 -8.46 6.63 0.57
CA ASP A 53 -9.85 7.10 0.56
C ASP A 53 -10.77 6.25 1.48
N GLY A 54 -10.29 5.94 2.70
CA GLY A 54 -11.00 5.12 3.69
C GLY A 54 -11.07 3.63 3.37
N LYS A 55 -10.54 3.18 2.22
CA LYS A 55 -10.48 1.76 1.84
C LYS A 55 -9.13 1.17 2.23
N THR A 56 -9.18 0.14 3.08
CA THR A 56 -7.99 -0.62 3.47
C THR A 56 -7.91 -1.93 2.70
N THR A 57 -6.83 -2.12 1.95
CA THR A 57 -6.44 -3.42 1.39
C THR A 57 -5.35 -4.03 2.25
N GLN A 58 -5.64 -5.19 2.84
CA GLN A 58 -4.66 -5.98 3.59
C GLN A 58 -3.94 -6.96 2.67
N PHE A 59 -2.68 -7.23 2.96
CA PHE A 59 -1.86 -8.20 2.26
C PHE A 59 -1.40 -9.25 3.26
N LEU A 60 -1.79 -10.50 3.01
CA LEU A 60 -1.36 -11.64 3.80
C LEU A 60 -0.13 -12.27 3.12
N TRP A 61 0.78 -12.78 3.93
CA TRP A 61 2.00 -13.44 3.48
C TRP A 61 2.06 -14.83 4.15
N GLN A 62 2.21 -15.89 3.37
CA GLN A 62 2.50 -17.25 3.83
C GLN A 62 3.91 -17.62 3.34
N GLY A 63 4.90 -17.57 4.24
CA GLY A 63 6.32 -17.60 3.87
C GLY A 63 6.68 -16.39 2.99
N ASP A 64 7.37 -16.61 1.87
CA ASP A 64 7.67 -15.58 0.87
C ASP A 64 6.54 -15.34 -0.15
N LYS A 65 5.44 -16.10 -0.07
CA LYS A 65 4.31 -15.97 -1.00
C LYS A 65 3.25 -15.03 -0.45
N LYS A 66 2.94 -13.99 -1.24
CA LYS A 66 1.80 -13.10 -1.02
C LYS A 66 0.50 -13.86 -1.26
N THR A 67 -0.32 -14.04 -0.24
CA THR A 67 -1.65 -14.64 -0.35
C THR A 67 -2.69 -13.54 -0.59
N LYS A 68 -3.73 -13.85 -1.38
CA LYS A 68 -4.76 -12.89 -1.72
C LYS A 68 -5.53 -12.47 -0.45
N PRO A 69 -5.93 -11.19 -0.32
CA PRO A 69 -6.82 -10.77 0.75
C PRO A 69 -8.08 -11.62 0.70
N ARG A 70 -8.39 -12.29 1.82
CA ARG A 70 -9.64 -13.01 1.98
C ARG A 70 -10.72 -11.97 2.19
N SER A 71 -11.41 -11.59 1.11
CA SER A 71 -12.68 -10.88 1.22
C SER A 71 -13.63 -11.80 1.98
N ARG A 72 -13.86 -11.55 3.27
CA ARG A 72 -15.04 -12.09 3.93
C ARG A 72 -16.21 -11.32 3.34
N MET A 73 -16.82 -11.87 2.31
CA MET A 73 -18.24 -11.61 2.06
C MET A 73 -18.96 -12.25 3.25
N ASP A 74 -19.51 -11.39 4.11
CA ASP A 74 -20.47 -11.83 5.10
C ASP A 74 -21.77 -12.23 4.38
N SER A 75 -22.47 -13.14 5.05
CA SER A 75 -23.47 -14.05 4.52
C SER A 75 -24.79 -13.38 4.19
N SER A 76 -25.46 -13.83 3.13
CA SER A 76 -26.91 -14.12 3.09
C SER A 76 -27.22 -15.01 1.90
#